data_AF-A0A817RNI4-F1
#
_entry.id   AF-A0A817RNI4-F1
#
_cell.length_a   1.000
_cell.length_b   1.000
_cell.length_c   1.000
_cell.angle_alpha   90.00
_cell.angle_beta   90.00
_cell.angle_gamma   90.00
#
_symmetry.space_group_name_H-M   'P 1'
#
loop_
_entity.id
_entity.type
_entity.pdbx_description
1 polymer ?
#
loop_
_entity_poly.entity_id
_entity_poly.type
_entity_poly.pdbx_seq_one_letter_code
_entity_poly.pdbx_strand_id
1 'polypeptide(L)'
;MAHINTRILDAGEERLNTLTPLRGYASKSLVSLQEAVVKLRELVDDVDSRVWTATNRSENPANELSQDESAAIVLYTIEWDPDHPSSGAEKPNYEQLQSKLEEVNNENERLKVRCNQQQAQIDGLETTNQALNKNCTNYDDEIQRLKQDNRRLKQEAQEYNQKIVHLNDEIPKHKEEIQRVKQDNRRLTQEAQQYVHEIQSLNHKIQLLEEEIEGLKRPSASSSGRTKTSFVASSESPKIPVAAFAMTTRE
;
A
#
# COMPACT_ATOMS: atom_id res chain seq x y z
N MET A 1 85.96 28.72 -12.06
CA MET A 1 85.23 27.46 -11.82
C MET A 1 84.95 26.88 -13.20
N ALA A 2 85.63 25.79 -13.58
CA ALA A 2 85.46 25.18 -14.90
C ALA A 2 84.12 24.44 -14.94
N HIS A 3 83.19 24.88 -15.78
CA HIS A 3 82.00 24.10 -16.10
C HIS A 3 82.45 22.83 -16.84
N ILE A 4 82.27 21.67 -16.21
CA ILE A 4 82.48 20.38 -16.84
C ILE A 4 81.23 20.11 -17.69
N ASN A 5 81.44 20.03 -19.00
CA ASN A 5 80.43 19.73 -19.99
C ASN A 5 79.84 18.33 -19.67
N THR A 6 78.61 18.26 -19.16
CA THR A 6 77.98 17.02 -18.66
C THR A 6 77.47 16.08 -19.75
N ARG A 7 77.74 16.36 -21.03
CA ARG A 7 77.35 15.49 -22.16
C ARG A 7 78.23 14.24 -22.34
N ILE A 8 79.30 14.05 -21.55
CA ILE A 8 80.21 12.89 -21.65
C ILE A 8 79.86 11.78 -20.63
N LEU A 9 78.58 11.55 -20.33
CA LEU A 9 78.19 10.57 -19.30
C LEU A 9 77.13 9.54 -19.71
N ASP A 10 76.99 9.22 -21.01
CA ASP A 10 76.09 8.12 -21.42
C ASP A 10 76.65 7.17 -22.51
N ALA A 11 77.96 7.20 -22.79
CA ALA A 11 78.56 6.28 -23.76
C ALA A 11 78.74 4.83 -23.21
N GLY A 12 78.53 4.62 -21.92
CA GLY A 12 78.76 3.33 -21.25
C GLY A 12 77.57 2.35 -21.30
N GLU A 13 76.34 2.85 -21.46
CA GLU A 13 75.11 2.04 -21.47
C GLU A 13 74.37 2.06 -22.82
N GLU A 14 74.89 2.74 -23.85
CA GLU A 14 74.35 2.64 -25.20
C GLU A 14 74.54 1.22 -25.74
N ARG A 15 73.42 0.53 -26.01
CA ARG A 15 73.45 -0.75 -26.74
C ARG A 15 74.18 -0.50 -28.06
N LEU A 16 75.32 -1.16 -28.26
CA LEU A 16 76.07 -1.23 -29.53
C LEU A 16 75.27 -1.97 -30.61
N ASN A 17 74.05 -1.52 -30.88
CA ASN A 17 73.33 -1.87 -32.08
C ASN A 17 74.04 -1.11 -33.20
N THR A 18 74.75 -1.84 -34.05
CA THR A 18 75.24 -1.29 -35.33
C THR A 18 74.01 -0.87 -36.13
N LEU A 19 73.62 0.39 -36.00
CA LEU A 19 72.54 0.97 -36.78
C LEU A 19 72.94 0.80 -38.25
N THR A 20 72.16 0.01 -38.99
CA THR A 20 72.37 -0.13 -40.43
C THR A 20 72.34 1.26 -41.06
N PRO A 21 73.30 1.62 -41.93
CA PRO A 21 73.32 2.91 -42.59
C PRO A 21 71.95 3.25 -43.17
N LEU A 22 71.48 4.49 -42.97
CA LEU A 22 70.18 4.93 -43.48
C LEU A 22 70.11 4.66 -45.00
N ARG A 23 69.24 3.73 -45.40
CA ARG A 23 69.13 3.27 -46.79
C ARG A 23 68.88 4.46 -47.71
N GLY A 24 69.69 4.58 -48.75
CA GLY A 24 69.58 5.67 -49.75
C GLY A 24 70.30 6.98 -49.39
N TYR A 25 70.99 7.06 -48.25
CA TYR A 25 71.85 8.20 -47.90
C TYR A 25 73.33 7.95 -48.18
N ALA A 26 73.77 6.67 -48.24
CA ALA A 26 75.15 6.31 -48.55
C ALA A 26 75.63 6.77 -49.94
N SER A 27 74.70 7.02 -50.87
CA SER A 27 74.98 7.48 -52.24
C SER A 27 74.62 8.95 -52.48
N LYS A 28 74.18 9.68 -51.45
CA LYS A 28 73.91 11.12 -51.55
C LYS A 28 75.21 11.89 -51.31
N SER A 29 75.44 12.93 -52.10
CA SER A 29 76.52 13.88 -51.82
C SER A 29 76.32 14.51 -50.44
N LEU A 30 77.41 14.68 -49.70
CA LEU A 30 77.38 15.52 -48.51
C LEU A 30 76.94 16.94 -48.92
N VAL A 31 76.09 17.53 -48.10
CA VAL A 31 75.61 18.90 -48.23
C VAL A 31 76.32 19.77 -47.19
N SER A 32 76.32 21.09 -47.38
CA SER A 32 76.92 21.98 -46.40
C SER A 32 76.17 21.95 -45.07
N LEU A 33 76.84 22.34 -43.98
CA LEU A 33 76.21 22.41 -42.67
C LEU A 33 74.96 23.32 -42.69
N GLN A 34 75.02 24.44 -43.42
CA GLN A 34 73.91 25.39 -43.55
C GLN A 34 72.70 24.77 -44.25
N GLU A 35 72.92 23.89 -45.22
CA GLU A 35 71.83 23.18 -45.91
C GLU A 35 71.25 22.05 -45.03
N ALA A 36 72.11 21.36 -44.29
CA ALA A 36 71.70 20.30 -43.37
C ALA A 36 70.75 20.80 -42.26
N VAL A 37 70.96 22.03 -41.76
CA VAL A 37 70.17 22.58 -40.65
C VAL A 37 68.86 23.26 -41.07
N VAL A 38 68.55 23.36 -42.37
CA VAL A 38 67.36 24.09 -42.86
C VAL A 38 66.07 23.62 -42.19
N LYS A 39 65.89 22.30 -42.04
CA LYS A 39 64.69 21.73 -41.39
C LYS A 39 64.67 21.91 -39.87
N LEU A 40 65.83 22.15 -39.26
CA LEU A 40 65.94 22.37 -37.82
C LEU A 40 65.57 23.80 -37.44
N ARG A 41 65.61 24.76 -38.37
CA ARG A 41 65.21 26.15 -38.14
C ARG A 41 63.76 26.31 -37.67
N GLU A 42 62.87 25.36 -38.01
CA GLU A 42 61.47 25.37 -37.57
C GLU A 42 61.28 24.80 -36.15
N LEU A 43 62.26 24.05 -35.65
CA LEU A 43 62.14 23.29 -34.40
C LEU A 43 62.99 23.85 -33.27
N VAL A 44 64.10 24.48 -33.62
CA VAL A 44 65.08 24.98 -32.67
C VAL A 44 65.35 26.44 -33.01
N ASP A 45 65.08 27.31 -32.05
CA ASP A 45 65.39 28.73 -32.16
C ASP A 45 66.92 28.95 -32.20
N ASP A 46 67.38 30.06 -32.78
CA ASP A 46 68.80 30.47 -32.80
C ASP A 46 69.79 29.49 -33.50
N VAL A 47 69.30 28.48 -34.22
CA VAL A 47 70.16 27.50 -34.94
C VAL A 47 71.14 28.17 -35.90
N ASP A 48 70.71 29.22 -36.61
CA ASP A 48 71.57 29.91 -37.55
C ASP A 48 72.77 30.62 -36.88
N SER A 49 72.56 31.20 -35.70
CA SER A 49 73.62 31.82 -34.90
C SER A 49 74.62 30.78 -34.38
N ARG A 50 74.12 29.60 -34.00
CA ARG A 50 74.94 28.48 -33.55
C ARG A 50 75.74 27.86 -34.68
N VAL A 51 75.14 27.72 -35.86
CA VAL A 51 75.82 27.26 -37.08
C VAL A 51 76.89 28.25 -37.50
N TRP A 52 76.60 29.56 -37.45
CA TRP A 52 77.59 30.61 -37.71
C TRP A 52 78.77 30.52 -36.73
N THR A 53 78.49 30.41 -35.43
CA THR A 53 79.51 30.26 -34.38
C THR A 53 80.35 29.01 -34.59
N ALA A 54 79.73 27.88 -34.95
CA ALA A 54 80.42 26.62 -35.20
C ALA A 54 81.31 26.66 -36.47
N THR A 55 80.84 27.37 -37.50
CA THR A 55 81.59 27.58 -38.75
C THR A 55 82.85 28.42 -38.50
N ASN A 56 82.72 29.54 -37.79
CA ASN A 56 83.87 30.41 -37.45
C ASN A 56 84.89 29.72 -36.55
N ARG A 57 84.45 28.87 -35.61
CA ARG A 57 85.37 28.08 -34.76
C ARG A 57 86.12 27.00 -35.54
N SER A 58 85.70 26.69 -36.75
CA SER A 58 86.22 25.60 -37.58
C SER A 58 87.00 26.08 -38.82
N GLU A 59 87.42 27.35 -38.86
CA GLU A 59 88.16 27.94 -39.99
C GLU A 59 89.48 27.24 -40.34
N ASN A 60 90.06 26.46 -39.42
CA ASN A 60 91.29 25.69 -39.66
C ASN A 60 91.20 24.27 -39.05
N PRO A 61 90.50 23.33 -39.71
CA PRO A 61 90.30 21.98 -39.19
C PRO A 61 91.61 21.16 -39.22
N ALA A 62 91.75 20.20 -38.31
CA ALA A 62 92.89 19.28 -38.31
C ALA A 62 92.91 18.43 -39.60
N ASN A 63 94.10 18.04 -40.06
CA ASN A 63 94.27 17.29 -41.30
C ASN A 63 93.42 16.02 -41.27
N GLU A 64 92.46 15.95 -42.22
CA GLU A 64 91.51 14.86 -42.55
C GLU A 64 90.01 15.24 -42.47
N LEU A 65 89.63 16.42 -41.93
CA LEU A 65 88.24 16.89 -41.91
C LEU A 65 88.01 18.09 -42.82
N SER A 66 86.85 18.13 -43.49
CA SER A 66 86.36 19.35 -44.13
C SER A 66 85.88 20.37 -43.09
N GLN A 67 85.84 21.65 -43.49
CA GLN A 67 85.36 22.73 -42.62
C GLN A 67 83.93 22.48 -42.11
N ASP A 68 83.05 21.97 -42.97
CA ASP A 68 81.66 21.67 -42.61
C ASP A 68 81.53 20.49 -41.65
N GLU A 69 82.36 19.44 -41.82
CA GLU A 69 82.39 18.31 -40.88
C GLU A 69 82.89 18.74 -39.50
N SER A 70 83.94 19.57 -39.45
CA SER A 70 84.42 20.16 -38.20
C SER A 70 83.36 21.05 -37.56
N ALA A 71 82.68 21.89 -38.35
CA ALA A 71 81.62 22.76 -37.86
C ALA A 71 80.41 21.97 -37.34
N ALA A 72 80.06 20.83 -37.97
CA ALA A 72 78.99 19.96 -37.50
C ALA A 72 79.32 19.35 -36.12
N ILE A 73 80.56 18.90 -35.92
CA ILE A 73 81.05 18.40 -34.62
C ILE A 73 81.01 19.53 -33.58
N VAL A 74 81.45 20.74 -33.93
CA VAL A 74 81.39 21.90 -33.04
C VAL A 74 79.95 22.27 -32.68
N LEU A 75 79.01 22.21 -33.63
CA LEU A 75 77.59 22.47 -33.37
C LEU A 75 76.98 21.42 -32.43
N TYR A 76 77.41 20.17 -32.55
CA TYR A 76 76.98 19.10 -31.65
C TYR A 76 77.54 19.27 -30.22
N THR A 77 78.76 19.79 -30.11
CA THR A 77 79.51 19.91 -28.85
C THR A 77 79.39 21.27 -28.16
N ILE A 78 78.94 22.31 -28.85
CA ILE A 78 78.72 23.63 -28.25
C ILE A 78 77.68 23.50 -27.14
N GLU A 79 77.94 24.14 -26.00
CA GLU A 79 76.96 24.19 -24.91
C GLU A 79 75.74 24.97 -25.39
N TRP A 80 74.62 24.26 -25.43
CA TRP A 80 73.30 24.84 -25.59
C TRP A 80 72.90 25.41 -24.24
N ASP A 81 72.48 26.67 -24.23
CA ASP A 81 72.07 27.35 -23.00
C ASP A 81 70.92 26.55 -22.36
N PRO A 82 71.02 26.09 -21.10
CA PRO A 82 69.94 25.35 -20.45
C PRO A 82 68.64 26.15 -20.36
N ASP A 83 68.73 27.49 -20.39
CA ASP A 83 67.59 28.40 -20.40
C ASP A 83 67.04 28.67 -21.83
N HIS A 84 67.46 27.88 -22.83
CA HIS A 84 66.91 27.96 -24.19
C HIS A 84 65.39 27.74 -24.15
N PRO A 85 64.58 28.57 -24.82
CA PRO A 85 63.11 28.47 -24.79
C PRO A 85 62.61 27.07 -25.20
N SER A 86 63.32 26.41 -26.12
CA SER A 86 63.01 25.05 -26.56
C SER A 86 63.31 23.92 -25.55
N SER A 87 64.10 24.17 -24.48
CA SER A 87 64.36 23.20 -23.40
C SER A 87 63.60 23.51 -22.10
N GLY A 88 62.89 24.65 -22.02
CA GLY A 88 62.39 25.18 -20.75
C GLY A 88 61.02 25.85 -20.76
N ALA A 89 60.28 25.94 -21.88
CA ALA A 89 59.06 26.76 -21.92
C ALA A 89 57.81 25.97 -22.31
N GLU A 90 57.31 25.16 -21.38
CA GLU A 90 55.87 24.97 -21.10
C GLU A 90 55.73 24.15 -19.82
N LYS A 91 56.03 24.75 -18.66
CA LYS A 91 55.43 24.30 -17.39
C LYS A 91 54.28 25.25 -17.05
N PRO A 92 53.11 25.18 -17.73
CA PRO A 92 51.93 25.79 -17.18
C PRO A 92 51.60 25.04 -15.89
N ASN A 93 52.03 25.62 -14.78
CA ASN A 93 51.25 25.70 -13.57
C ASN A 93 50.71 24.37 -12.99
N TYR A 94 51.61 23.40 -12.80
CA TYR A 94 51.33 22.11 -12.15
C TYR A 94 50.61 22.27 -10.79
N GLU A 95 50.98 23.27 -9.98
CA GLU A 95 50.37 23.51 -8.67
C GLU A 95 48.89 23.95 -8.74
N GLN A 96 48.50 24.83 -9.67
CA GLN A 96 47.07 25.18 -9.86
C GLN A 96 46.29 23.99 -10.42
N LEU A 97 46.90 23.14 -11.25
CA LEU A 97 46.24 21.92 -11.73
C LEU A 97 46.01 20.94 -10.58
N GLN A 98 46.98 20.79 -9.67
CA GLN A 98 46.82 20.00 -8.45
C GLN A 98 45.74 20.59 -7.54
N SER A 99 45.72 21.91 -7.33
CA SER A 99 44.67 22.57 -6.53
C SER A 99 43.28 22.35 -7.12
N LYS A 100 43.13 22.52 -8.44
CA LYS A 100 41.85 22.26 -9.13
C LYS A 100 41.43 20.79 -9.05
N LEU A 101 42.38 19.86 -9.17
CA LEU A 101 42.09 18.43 -9.03
C LEU A 101 41.58 18.12 -7.62
N GLU A 102 42.20 18.69 -6.60
CA GLU A 102 41.78 18.53 -5.20
C GLU A 102 40.39 19.14 -4.94
N GLU A 103 40.10 20.33 -5.48
CA GLU A 103 38.76 20.94 -5.40
C GLU A 103 37.70 20.06 -6.06
N VAL A 104 37.97 19.54 -7.26
CA VAL A 104 37.05 18.66 -7.99
C VAL A 104 36.84 17.34 -7.23
N ASN A 105 37.90 16.77 -6.66
CA ASN A 105 37.80 15.56 -5.84
C ASN A 105 36.92 15.79 -4.60
N ASN A 106 37.14 16.91 -3.91
CA ASN A 106 36.34 17.28 -2.74
C ASN A 106 34.86 17.50 -3.11
N GLU A 107 34.58 18.14 -4.24
CA GLU A 107 33.20 18.32 -4.71
C GLU A 107 32.56 16.98 -5.12
N ASN A 108 33.31 16.09 -5.77
CA ASN A 108 32.83 14.74 -6.09
C ASN A 108 32.44 13.95 -4.83
N GLU A 109 33.26 14.01 -3.77
CA GLU A 109 32.92 13.35 -2.50
C GLU A 109 31.68 13.97 -1.85
N ARG A 110 31.54 15.31 -1.88
CA ARG A 110 30.32 15.98 -1.40
C ARG A 110 29.08 15.57 -2.17
N LEU A 111 29.17 15.50 -3.50
CA LEU A 111 28.08 15.07 -4.37
C LEU A 111 27.70 13.61 -4.11
N LYS A 112 28.67 12.71 -3.91
CA LYS A 112 28.40 11.32 -3.52
C LYS A 112 27.62 11.23 -2.21
N VAL A 113 28.02 11.99 -1.19
CA VAL A 113 27.31 12.03 0.09
C VAL A 113 25.86 12.52 -0.10
N ARG A 114 25.67 13.59 -0.89
CA ARG A 114 24.33 14.12 -1.18
C ARG A 114 23.47 13.10 -1.93
N CYS A 115 24.01 12.41 -2.92
CA CYS A 115 23.31 11.34 -3.65
C CYS A 115 22.87 10.23 -2.69
N ASN A 116 23.74 9.79 -1.78
CA ASN A 116 23.40 8.75 -0.81
C ASN A 116 22.29 9.20 0.17
N GLN A 117 22.33 10.47 0.61
CA GLN A 117 21.28 11.04 1.46
C GLN A 117 19.94 11.12 0.74
N GLN A 118 19.94 11.55 -0.53
CA GLN A 118 18.73 11.60 -1.35
C GLN A 118 18.17 10.21 -1.60
N GLN A 119 19.02 9.21 -1.83
CA GLN A 119 18.58 7.82 -1.98
C GLN A 119 17.89 7.31 -0.72
N ALA A 120 18.48 7.56 0.46
CA ALA A 120 17.85 7.17 1.73
C ALA A 120 16.49 7.86 1.96
N GLN A 121 16.34 9.12 1.52
CA GLN A 121 15.06 9.82 1.57
C GLN A 121 14.02 9.20 0.63
N ILE A 122 14.44 8.82 -0.59
CA ILE A 122 13.56 8.14 -1.56
C ILE A 122 13.07 6.82 -0.96
N ASP A 123 13.96 5.98 -0.43
CA ASP A 123 13.59 4.69 0.16
C ASP A 123 12.61 4.85 1.33
N GLY A 124 12.80 5.90 2.15
CA GLY A 124 11.88 6.26 3.23
C GLY A 124 10.50 6.68 2.73
N LEU A 125 10.45 7.50 1.68
CA LEU A 125 9.20 7.91 1.04
C LEU A 125 8.48 6.73 0.37
N GLU A 126 9.22 5.81 -0.27
CA GLU A 126 8.64 4.60 -0.84
C GLU A 126 7.99 3.72 0.23
N THR A 127 8.68 3.53 1.36
CA THR A 127 8.15 2.75 2.49
C THR A 127 6.87 3.36 3.06
N THR A 128 6.84 4.69 3.24
CA THR A 128 5.65 5.40 3.73
C THR A 128 4.49 5.34 2.72
N ASN A 129 4.76 5.49 1.42
CA ASN A 129 3.76 5.32 0.38
C ASN A 129 3.18 3.91 0.35
N GLN A 130 4.01 2.87 0.49
CA GLN A 130 3.53 1.49 0.58
C GLN A 130 2.62 1.27 1.80
N ALA A 131 2.96 1.84 2.95
CA ALA A 131 2.14 1.74 4.16
C ALA A 131 0.80 2.49 3.99
N LEU A 132 0.83 3.70 3.44
CA LEU A 132 -0.38 4.48 3.14
C LEU A 132 -1.29 3.73 2.16
N ASN A 133 -0.72 3.14 1.11
CA ASN A 133 -1.49 2.41 0.12
C ASN A 133 -2.19 1.18 0.73
N LYS A 134 -1.52 0.45 1.64
CA LYS A 134 -2.14 -0.64 2.42
C LYS A 134 -3.28 -0.15 3.31
N ASN A 135 -3.12 1.02 3.93
CA ASN A 135 -4.20 1.60 4.73
C ASN A 135 -5.40 1.99 3.86
N CYS A 136 -5.16 2.60 2.69
CA CYS A 136 -6.22 2.89 1.72
C CYS A 136 -6.99 1.64 1.32
N THR A 137 -6.29 0.54 0.98
CA THR A 137 -6.96 -0.73 0.63
C THR A 137 -7.78 -1.29 1.80
N ASN A 138 -7.28 -1.19 3.03
CA ASN A 138 -8.02 -1.65 4.21
C ASN A 138 -9.29 -0.82 4.46
N TYR A 139 -9.21 0.50 4.31
CA TYR A 139 -10.38 1.38 4.45
C TYR A 139 -11.41 1.13 3.34
N ASP A 140 -10.98 0.87 2.10
CA ASP A 140 -11.88 0.49 1.02
C ASP A 140 -12.64 -0.81 1.34
N ASP A 141 -11.94 -1.83 1.86
CA ASP A 141 -12.56 -3.09 2.29
C ASP A 141 -13.59 -2.87 3.40
N GLU A 142 -13.26 -2.05 4.41
CA GLU A 142 -14.16 -1.72 5.51
C GLU A 142 -15.42 -0.97 5.02
N ILE A 143 -15.25 -0.01 4.11
CA ILE A 143 -16.36 0.70 3.47
C ILE A 143 -17.27 -0.28 2.72
N GLN A 144 -16.74 -1.28 2.02
CA GLN A 144 -17.56 -2.27 1.31
C GLN A 144 -18.34 -3.16 2.28
N ARG A 145 -17.73 -3.58 3.39
CA ARG A 145 -18.41 -4.35 4.44
C ARG A 145 -19.56 -3.54 5.05
N LEU A 146 -19.31 -2.30 5.45
CA LEU A 146 -20.32 -1.41 6.02
C LEU A 146 -21.46 -1.12 5.04
N LYS A 147 -21.17 -1.02 3.74
CA LYS A 147 -22.21 -0.90 2.69
C LYS A 147 -23.08 -2.15 2.61
N GLN A 148 -22.49 -3.34 2.72
CA GLN A 148 -23.24 -4.60 2.71
C GLN A 148 -24.13 -4.73 3.95
N ASP A 149 -23.62 -4.42 5.13
CA ASP A 149 -24.40 -4.46 6.38
C ASP A 149 -25.57 -3.47 6.35
N ASN A 150 -25.35 -2.25 5.85
CA ASN A 150 -26.44 -1.29 5.67
C ASN A 150 -27.53 -1.80 4.72
N ARG A 151 -27.16 -2.50 3.63
CA ARG A 151 -28.16 -3.12 2.74
C ARG A 151 -28.96 -4.20 3.47
N ARG A 152 -28.29 -5.06 4.23
CA ARG A 152 -28.94 -6.13 5.02
C ARG A 152 -29.90 -5.55 6.07
N LEU A 153 -29.44 -4.61 6.87
CA LEU A 153 -30.27 -3.97 7.91
C LEU A 153 -31.49 -3.26 7.30
N LYS A 154 -31.35 -2.66 6.12
CA LYS A 154 -32.48 -2.05 5.41
C LYS A 154 -33.51 -3.09 4.96
N GLN A 155 -33.07 -4.28 4.53
CA GLN A 155 -33.98 -5.38 4.17
C GLN A 155 -34.69 -5.93 5.40
N GLU A 156 -33.96 -6.18 6.49
CA GLU A 156 -34.55 -6.64 7.76
C GLU A 156 -35.61 -5.65 8.29
N ALA A 157 -35.31 -4.35 8.24
CA ALA A 157 -36.28 -3.32 8.62
C ALA A 157 -37.55 -3.34 7.74
N GLN A 158 -37.42 -3.61 6.43
CA GLN A 158 -38.56 -3.75 5.54
C GLN A 158 -39.40 -4.99 5.86
N GLU A 159 -38.76 -6.13 6.15
CA GLU A 159 -39.44 -7.37 6.55
C GLU A 159 -40.21 -7.20 7.86
N TYR A 160 -39.60 -6.59 8.88
CA TYR A 160 -40.29 -6.30 10.12
C TYR A 160 -41.47 -5.35 9.91
N ASN A 161 -41.33 -4.34 9.05
CA ASN A 161 -42.42 -3.42 8.74
C ASN A 161 -43.60 -4.13 8.06
N GLN A 162 -43.32 -5.07 7.13
CA GLN A 162 -44.37 -5.90 6.53
C GLN A 162 -45.08 -6.78 7.56
N LYS A 163 -44.34 -7.38 8.50
CA LYS A 163 -44.92 -8.17 9.59
C LYS A 163 -45.81 -7.34 10.51
N ILE A 164 -45.40 -6.10 10.83
CA ILE A 164 -46.19 -5.16 11.62
C ILE A 164 -47.51 -4.83 10.90
N VAL A 165 -47.46 -4.55 9.60
CA VAL A 165 -48.67 -4.29 8.80
C VAL A 165 -49.61 -5.49 8.83
N HIS A 166 -49.10 -6.70 8.61
CA HIS A 166 -49.90 -7.93 8.67
C HIS A 166 -50.59 -8.12 10.02
N LEU A 167 -49.84 -7.98 11.12
CA LEU A 167 -50.39 -8.10 12.47
C LEU A 167 -51.44 -7.01 12.78
N ASN A 168 -51.21 -5.79 12.29
CA ASN A 168 -52.19 -4.71 12.41
C ASN A 168 -53.48 -4.98 11.64
N ASP A 169 -53.45 -5.80 10.58
CA ASP A 169 -54.63 -6.24 9.85
C ASP A 169 -55.35 -7.43 10.53
N GLU A 170 -54.61 -8.30 11.23
CA GLU A 170 -55.17 -9.47 11.93
C GLU A 170 -55.83 -9.13 13.26
N ILE A 171 -55.22 -8.23 14.05
CA ILE A 171 -55.72 -7.84 15.38
C ILE A 171 -57.19 -7.36 15.33
N PRO A 172 -57.61 -6.49 14.39
CA PRO A 172 -59.01 -6.07 14.28
C PRO A 172 -59.96 -7.23 14.00
N LYS A 173 -59.57 -8.18 13.13
CA LYS A 173 -60.41 -9.34 12.78
C LYS A 173 -60.67 -10.22 14.00
N HIS A 174 -59.62 -10.52 14.75
CA HIS A 174 -59.77 -11.29 16.00
C HIS A 174 -60.56 -10.52 17.06
N LYS A 175 -60.41 -9.18 17.13
CA LYS A 175 -61.20 -8.34 18.02
C LYS A 175 -62.69 -8.39 17.68
N GLU A 176 -63.05 -8.36 16.39
CA GLU A 176 -64.44 -8.52 15.94
C GLU A 176 -64.99 -9.91 16.25
N GLU A 177 -64.19 -10.95 16.05
CA GLU A 177 -64.57 -12.33 16.37
C GLU A 177 -64.85 -12.52 17.87
N ILE A 178 -63.99 -11.97 18.73
CA ILE A 178 -64.20 -11.95 20.18
C ILE A 178 -65.51 -11.23 20.55
N GLN A 179 -65.83 -10.11 19.90
CA GLN A 179 -67.09 -9.39 20.17
C GLN A 179 -68.32 -10.22 19.76
N ARG A 180 -68.26 -10.91 18.62
CA ARG A 180 -69.34 -11.81 18.17
C ARG A 180 -69.58 -12.94 19.18
N VAL A 181 -68.52 -13.66 19.56
CA VAL A 181 -68.61 -14.75 20.55
C VAL A 181 -69.14 -14.25 21.90
N LYS A 182 -68.71 -13.05 22.33
CA LYS A 182 -69.21 -12.44 23.57
C LYS A 182 -70.71 -12.09 23.49
N GLN A 183 -71.21 -11.71 22.32
CA GLN A 183 -72.64 -11.47 22.11
C GLN A 183 -73.43 -12.79 22.12
N ASP A 184 -72.94 -13.81 21.44
CA ASP A 184 -73.57 -15.14 21.40
C ASP A 184 -73.63 -15.78 22.79
N ASN A 185 -72.55 -15.70 23.58
CA ASN A 185 -72.54 -16.18 24.96
C ASN A 185 -73.57 -15.45 25.82
N ARG A 186 -73.77 -14.14 25.64
CA ARG A 186 -74.81 -13.39 26.36
C ARG A 186 -76.20 -13.87 25.97
N ARG A 187 -76.46 -14.08 24.68
CA ARG A 187 -77.74 -14.61 24.19
C ARG A 187 -78.03 -16.00 24.76
N LEU A 188 -77.07 -16.92 24.66
CA LEU A 188 -77.22 -18.29 25.19
C LEU A 188 -77.42 -18.30 26.71
N THR A 189 -76.75 -17.41 27.43
CA THR A 189 -76.95 -17.26 28.90
C THR A 189 -78.39 -16.82 29.21
N GLN A 190 -78.95 -15.89 28.44
CA GLN A 190 -80.34 -15.45 28.61
C GLN A 190 -81.34 -16.57 28.28
N GLU A 191 -81.12 -17.31 27.19
CA GLU A 191 -81.95 -18.47 26.83
C GLU A 191 -81.92 -19.54 27.94
N ALA A 192 -80.73 -19.85 28.49
CA ALA A 192 -80.60 -20.77 29.60
C ALA A 192 -81.37 -20.30 30.85
N GLN A 193 -81.34 -19.00 31.17
CA GLN A 193 -82.12 -18.43 32.27
C GLN A 193 -83.63 -18.54 32.05
N GLN A 194 -84.09 -18.32 30.82
CA GLN A 194 -85.50 -18.49 30.46
C GLN A 194 -85.97 -19.93 30.66
N TYR A 195 -85.19 -20.91 30.20
CA TYR A 195 -85.50 -22.33 30.43
C TYR A 195 -85.50 -22.71 31.91
N VAL A 196 -84.59 -22.15 32.72
CA VAL A 196 -84.60 -22.35 34.17
C VAL A 196 -85.91 -21.85 34.79
N HIS A 197 -86.37 -20.66 34.42
CA HIS A 197 -87.65 -20.12 34.90
C HIS A 197 -88.85 -20.96 34.45
N GLU A 198 -88.85 -21.43 33.20
CA GLU A 198 -89.90 -22.31 32.68
C GLU A 198 -89.96 -23.63 33.45
N ILE A 199 -88.82 -24.27 33.70
CA ILE A 199 -88.71 -25.48 34.53
C ILE A 199 -89.24 -25.23 35.95
N GLN A 200 -88.88 -24.11 36.57
CA GLN A 200 -89.38 -23.74 37.90
C GLN A 200 -90.91 -23.60 37.91
N SER A 201 -91.50 -22.96 36.89
CA SER A 201 -92.95 -22.81 36.76
C SER A 201 -93.65 -24.15 36.56
N LEU A 202 -93.11 -25.01 35.70
CA LEU A 202 -93.64 -26.35 35.47
C LEU A 202 -93.57 -27.21 36.73
N ASN A 203 -92.46 -27.17 37.46
CA ASN A 203 -92.31 -27.88 38.74
C ASN A 203 -93.37 -27.42 39.77
N HIS A 204 -93.64 -26.11 39.84
CA HIS A 204 -94.70 -25.61 40.73
C HIS A 204 -96.09 -26.11 40.32
N LYS A 205 -96.39 -26.16 39.01
CA LYS A 205 -97.65 -26.75 38.51
C LYS A 205 -97.75 -28.24 38.84
N ILE A 206 -96.66 -29.00 38.70
CA ILE A 206 -96.62 -30.41 39.08
C ILE A 206 -96.95 -30.57 40.57
N GLN A 207 -96.35 -29.78 41.45
CA GLN A 207 -96.63 -29.80 42.88
C GLN A 207 -98.12 -29.55 43.19
N LEU A 208 -98.73 -28.53 42.57
CA LEU A 208 -100.16 -28.24 42.76
C LEU A 208 -101.05 -29.40 42.28
N LEU A 209 -100.71 -30.02 41.15
CA LEU A 209 -101.44 -31.17 40.63
C LEU A 209 -101.26 -32.42 41.52
N GLU A 210 -100.07 -32.63 42.07
CA GLU A 210 -99.81 -33.71 43.04
C GLU A 210 -100.67 -33.52 44.31
N GLU A 211 -100.73 -32.31 44.85
CA GLU A 211 -101.60 -31.95 45.98
C GLU A 211 -103.09 -32.18 45.68
N GLU A 212 -103.55 -31.81 44.48
CA GLU A 212 -104.94 -32.03 44.05
C GLU A 212 -105.27 -33.52 43.95
N ILE A 213 -104.37 -34.33 43.38
CA ILE A 213 -104.50 -35.79 43.30
C ILE A 213 -104.56 -36.41 44.71
N GLU A 214 -103.72 -35.97 45.65
CA GLU A 214 -103.78 -36.42 47.05
C GLU A 214 -105.10 -36.03 47.73
N GLY A 215 -105.58 -34.81 47.48
CA GLY A 215 -106.87 -34.31 47.94
C GLY A 215 -108.03 -35.18 47.46
N LEU A 216 -108.05 -35.54 46.18
CA LEU A 216 -109.06 -36.42 45.56
C LEU A 216 -108.97 -37.88 46.05
N LYS A 217 -107.78 -38.35 46.43
CA LYS A 217 -107.61 -39.69 47.04
C LYS A 217 -108.25 -39.81 48.42
N ARG A 218 -108.25 -38.76 49.27
CA ARG A 218 -108.81 -38.79 50.64
C ARG A 218 -110.31 -39.17 50.72
N PRO A 219 -111.22 -38.65 49.87
CA PRO A 219 -112.61 -39.09 49.85
C PRO A 219 -112.78 -40.56 49.44
N SER A 220 -111.91 -41.11 48.57
CA SER A 220 -112.00 -42.52 48.15
C SER A 220 -111.58 -43.52 49.23
N ALA A 221 -110.70 -43.12 50.16
CA ALA A 221 -110.32 -43.94 51.33
C ALA A 221 -111.37 -43.93 52.45
N SER A 222 -112.34 -43.01 52.40
CA SER A 222 -113.44 -42.94 53.37
C SER A 222 -114.64 -43.82 52.96
N SER A 223 -114.62 -44.42 51.77
CA SER A 223 -115.68 -45.30 51.27
C SER A 223 -115.23 -46.70 50.80
N SER A 224 -113.97 -47.09 51.00
CA SER A 224 -113.56 -48.49 50.76
C SER A 224 -112.42 -48.89 51.69
N GLY A 225 -112.73 -49.76 52.64
CA GLY A 225 -111.74 -50.35 53.54
C GLY A 225 -110.72 -51.23 52.81
N ARG A 226 -109.58 -51.44 53.50
CA ARG A 226 -108.47 -52.40 53.21
C ARG A 226 -107.63 -52.03 51.96
N THR A 227 -106.35 -51.71 52.07
CA THR A 227 -105.27 -52.58 52.57
C THR A 227 -103.95 -51.81 52.74
N LYS A 228 -103.10 -52.33 53.62
CA LYS A 228 -101.70 -51.91 53.83
C LYS A 228 -100.86 -52.09 52.56
N THR A 229 -100.00 -51.13 52.24
CA THR A 229 -98.61 -51.38 51.80
C THR A 229 -97.75 -50.17 52.10
N SER A 230 -96.69 -50.40 52.87
CA SER A 230 -95.54 -49.53 53.04
C SER A 230 -94.77 -49.39 51.73
N PHE A 231 -94.48 -48.17 51.29
CA PHE A 231 -93.36 -47.92 50.40
C PHE A 231 -92.75 -46.57 50.72
N VAL A 232 -91.56 -46.63 51.29
CA VAL A 232 -90.62 -45.53 51.46
C VAL A 232 -90.01 -45.27 50.09
N ALA A 233 -90.21 -44.08 49.52
CA ALA A 233 -89.42 -43.61 48.40
C ALA A 233 -88.74 -42.31 48.82
N SER A 234 -87.43 -42.42 48.96
CA SER A 234 -86.49 -41.39 49.37
C SER A 234 -86.71 -40.06 48.64
N SER A 235 -86.80 -39.01 49.44
CA SER A 235 -86.48 -37.65 49.06
C SER A 235 -85.00 -37.60 48.64
N GLU A 236 -84.73 -37.53 47.35
CA GLU A 236 -83.42 -37.11 46.86
C GLU A 236 -83.63 -36.13 45.70
N SER A 237 -83.75 -34.86 46.07
CA SER A 237 -83.61 -33.75 45.13
C SER A 237 -82.23 -33.86 44.46
N PRO A 238 -82.12 -33.86 43.13
CA PRO A 238 -80.82 -33.73 42.49
C PRO A 238 -80.29 -32.33 42.83
N LYS A 239 -79.28 -32.27 43.70
CA LYS A 239 -78.46 -31.07 43.85
C LYS A 239 -77.76 -30.85 42.51
N ILE A 240 -78.31 -29.99 41.67
CA ILE A 240 -77.56 -29.44 40.53
C ILE A 240 -76.48 -28.57 41.16
N PRO A 241 -75.18 -28.92 41.05
CA PRO A 241 -74.13 -28.03 41.48
C PRO A 241 -74.19 -26.84 40.51
N VAL A 242 -74.59 -25.68 41.03
CA VAL A 242 -74.32 -24.41 40.37
C VAL A 242 -72.80 -24.25 40.42
N ALA A 243 -72.11 -24.78 39.41
CA ALA A 243 -70.71 -24.51 39.21
C ALA A 243 -70.59 -23.00 39.01
N ALA A 244 -70.02 -22.33 40.02
CA ALA A 244 -69.62 -20.94 39.94
C ALA A 244 -68.68 -20.79 38.75
N PHE A 245 -69.21 -20.32 37.63
CA PHE A 245 -68.43 -19.93 36.47
C PHE A 245 -67.79 -18.59 36.79
N ALA A 246 -66.76 -18.62 37.62
CA ALA A 246 -65.87 -17.49 37.87
C ALA A 246 -65.08 -17.22 36.59
N MET A 247 -65.66 -16.46 35.66
CA MET A 247 -64.90 -15.76 34.64
C MET A 247 -64.14 -14.63 35.32
N THR A 248 -62.92 -14.93 35.77
CA THR A 248 -61.92 -13.91 36.06
C THR A 248 -61.52 -13.26 34.73
N THR A 249 -62.22 -12.21 34.33
CA THR A 249 -61.68 -11.21 33.43
C THR A 249 -60.60 -10.45 34.19
N ARG A 250 -59.35 -10.86 33.98
CA ARG A 250 -58.17 -10.03 34.29
C ARG A 250 -57.91 -9.19 33.04
N GLU A 251 -58.13 -7.88 33.17
CA GLU A 251 -57.55 -6.85 32.29
C GLU A 251 -56.03 -6.78 32.50
#